data_AF-A0A2E5WZ18-F1
#
_entry.id   AF-A0A2E5WZ18-F1
#
_cell.length_a   1.000
_cell.length_b   1.000
_cell.length_c   1.000
_cell.angle_alpha   90.00
_cell.angle_beta   90.00
_cell.angle_gamma   90.00
#
_symmetry.space_group_name_H-M   'P 1'
#
loop_
_entity.id
_entity.type
_entity.pdbx_description
1 polymer ?
#
loop_
_entity_poly.entity_id
_entity_poly.type
_entity_poly.pdbx_seq_one_letter_code
_entity_poly.pdbx_strand_id
1 'polypeptide(L)'
;MSCKELFALFVEYPNDKRRRTMDIYTYTRPELYLKDMLAAKKEKNPQFSLRAWARLLGMKTHTPLQLMLASKRPIPKKYIPLFGKSLNLSDEEVIYLEIMIDHQRARNEEQKKKCFDRMQNARNTKLSQNEEASEEENTPNLVLIKTEESSANIYN
;
A
#
# COMPACT_ATOMS: atom_id res chain seq x y z
N MET A 1 5.07 38.22 -5.82
CA MET A 1 4.44 36.93 -5.43
C MET A 1 5.13 35.82 -6.21
N SER A 2 5.88 34.98 -5.49
CA SER A 2 6.80 34.00 -6.08
C SER A 2 6.10 32.65 -6.25
N CYS A 3 6.46 31.86 -7.28
CA CYS A 3 5.99 30.48 -7.43
C CYS A 3 6.24 29.59 -6.19
N LYS A 4 7.08 30.03 -5.25
CA LYS A 4 7.28 29.38 -3.95
C LYS A 4 6.06 29.48 -3.02
N GLU A 5 5.26 30.55 -3.14
CA GLU A 5 4.09 30.79 -2.27
C GLU A 5 2.85 30.02 -2.76
N LEU A 6 2.70 29.82 -4.07
CA LEU A 6 1.60 29.02 -4.64
C LEU A 6 1.75 27.52 -4.35
N PHE A 7 2.97 27.04 -4.06
CA PHE A 7 3.20 25.65 -3.67
C PHE A 7 2.85 25.39 -2.20
N ALA A 8 2.87 26.42 -1.36
CA ALA A 8 2.54 26.33 0.07
C ALA A 8 1.03 26.16 0.31
N LEU A 9 0.17 26.64 -0.60
CA LEU A 9 -1.29 26.52 -0.46
C LEU A 9 -1.88 25.19 -0.98
N PHE A 10 -1.09 24.31 -1.61
CA PHE A 10 -1.56 23.00 -2.10
C PHE A 10 -1.04 21.80 -1.29
N VAL A 11 -0.31 22.05 -0.20
CA VAL A 11 0.28 20.98 0.62
C VAL A 11 0.16 21.30 2.11
N GLU A 12 -1.06 21.54 2.58
CA GLU A 12 -1.39 21.12 3.94
C GLU A 12 -1.96 19.70 3.85
N TYR A 13 -1.06 18.73 3.77
CA TYR A 13 -1.35 17.39 4.29
C TYR A 13 -0.40 17.19 5.47
N PRO A 14 -0.93 17.09 6.70
CA PRO A 14 -0.10 16.93 7.88
C PRO A 14 0.73 15.65 7.73
N ASN A 15 2.05 15.84 7.76
CA ASN A 15 3.05 14.80 7.86
C ASN A 15 2.88 14.12 9.23
N ASP A 16 2.03 13.09 9.29
CA ASP A 16 1.92 12.26 10.49
C ASP A 16 3.08 11.26 10.52
N LYS A 17 3.94 11.47 11.52
CA LYS A 17 5.14 10.71 11.87
C LYS A 17 4.80 9.29 12.35
N ARG A 18 4.28 8.44 11.46
CA ARG A 18 4.38 6.98 11.61
C ARG A 18 4.89 6.40 10.31
N ARG A 19 6.15 5.95 10.33
CA ARG A 19 6.73 5.05 9.33
C ARG A 19 5.85 3.80 9.24
N ARG A 20 4.79 3.87 8.45
CA ARG A 20 4.06 2.70 7.98
C ARG A 20 4.55 2.51 6.55
N THR A 21 5.19 1.38 6.31
CA THR A 21 5.25 0.77 4.98
C THR A 21 3.88 0.98 4.33
N MET A 22 3.83 1.85 3.31
CA MET A 22 2.57 2.18 2.66
C MET A 22 2.17 1.00 1.79
N ASP A 23 1.52 0.04 2.44
CA ASP A 23 1.00 -1.14 1.83
C ASP A 23 -0.11 -0.75 0.85
N ILE A 24 0.06 -1.14 -0.41
CA ILE A 24 -0.90 -0.86 -1.48
C ILE A 24 -2.28 -1.43 -1.16
N TYR A 25 -2.37 -2.56 -0.44
CA TYR A 25 -3.63 -3.23 -0.09
C TYR A 25 -4.52 -2.38 0.82
N THR A 26 -3.95 -1.38 1.52
CA THR A 26 -4.71 -0.43 2.35
C THR A 26 -5.45 0.64 1.54
N TYR A 27 -5.13 0.79 0.25
CA TYR A 27 -5.71 1.81 -0.62
C TYR A 27 -6.87 1.25 -1.44
N THR A 28 -7.88 2.08 -1.66
CA THR A 28 -8.99 1.81 -2.60
C THR A 28 -8.88 2.69 -3.86
N ARG A 29 -8.16 3.81 -3.77
CA ARG A 29 -8.02 4.80 -4.84
C ARG A 29 -6.56 4.87 -5.30
N PRO A 30 -6.27 4.60 -6.59
CA PRO A 30 -4.90 4.55 -7.07
C PRO A 30 -4.22 5.93 -7.04
N GLU A 31 -4.95 7.03 -7.22
CA GLU A 31 -4.39 8.39 -7.16
C GLU A 31 -3.83 8.78 -5.80
N LEU A 32 -4.42 8.28 -4.70
CA LEU A 32 -4.00 8.59 -3.33
C LEU A 32 -2.70 7.84 -3.06
N TYR A 33 -2.70 6.54 -3.37
CA TYR A 33 -1.51 5.72 -3.30
C TYR A 33 -0.32 6.34 -4.07
N LEU A 34 -0.53 6.74 -5.32
CA LEU A 34 0.54 7.34 -6.13
C LEU A 34 1.02 8.70 -5.59
N LYS A 35 0.12 9.51 -5.01
CA LYS A 35 0.49 10.78 -4.35
C LYS A 35 1.36 10.52 -3.13
N ASP A 36 0.97 9.56 -2.31
CA ASP A 36 1.69 9.26 -1.08
C ASP A 36 3.05 8.63 -1.38
N MET A 37 3.13 7.78 -2.41
CA MET A 37 4.40 7.26 -2.90
C MET A 37 5.31 8.35 -3.49
N LEU A 38 4.75 9.37 -4.14
CA LEU A 38 5.53 10.55 -4.57
C LEU A 38 6.07 11.33 -3.37
N ALA A 39 5.25 11.51 -2.33
CA ALA A 39 5.68 12.15 -1.09
C ALA A 39 6.80 11.35 -0.41
N ALA A 40 6.64 10.03 -0.28
CA ALA A 40 7.67 9.15 0.29
C ALA A 40 8.98 9.18 -0.50
N LYS A 41 8.92 9.26 -1.85
CA LYS A 41 10.12 9.42 -2.68
C LYS A 41 10.78 10.78 -2.49
N LYS A 42 10.00 11.85 -2.32
CA LYS A 42 10.50 13.20 -2.02
C LYS A 42 11.17 13.29 -0.65
N GLU A 43 10.61 12.61 0.35
CA GLU A 43 11.23 12.54 1.68
C GLU A 43 12.57 11.82 1.63
N LYS A 44 12.68 10.72 0.86
CA LYS A 44 13.94 10.00 0.66
C LYS A 44 14.94 10.77 -0.18
N ASN A 45 14.48 11.50 -1.20
CA ASN A 45 15.32 12.32 -2.07
C ASN A 45 14.63 13.67 -2.33
N PRO A 46 15.04 14.75 -1.64
CA PRO A 46 14.44 16.07 -1.80
C PRO A 46 14.51 16.65 -3.23
N GLN A 47 15.45 16.19 -4.06
CA GLN A 47 15.55 16.59 -5.46
C GLN A 47 14.54 15.84 -6.36
N PHE A 48 13.90 14.80 -5.85
CA PHE A 48 12.86 14.09 -6.57
C PHE A 48 11.65 15.01 -6.77
N SER A 49 11.18 15.11 -7.99
CA SER A 49 10.08 16.00 -8.35
C SER A 49 9.06 15.30 -9.23
N LEU A 50 7.86 15.87 -9.33
CA LEU A 50 6.82 15.37 -10.23
C LEU A 50 7.31 15.28 -11.68
N ARG A 51 8.14 16.25 -12.10
CA ARG A 51 8.76 16.27 -13.43
C ARG A 51 9.78 15.13 -13.60
N ALA A 52 10.60 14.87 -12.58
CA ALA A 52 11.54 13.76 -12.60
C ALA A 52 10.80 12.41 -12.68
N TRP A 53 9.72 12.24 -11.91
CA TRP A 53 8.93 11.02 -11.97
C TRP A 53 8.24 10.81 -13.31
N ALA A 54 7.66 11.87 -13.89
CA ALA A 54 7.07 11.80 -15.22
C ALA A 54 8.10 11.38 -16.30
N ARG A 55 9.33 11.90 -16.23
CA ARG A 55 10.42 11.49 -17.13
C ARG A 55 10.81 10.04 -16.93
N LEU A 56 10.88 9.56 -15.69
CA LEU A 56 11.16 8.16 -15.36
C LEU A 56 10.09 7.22 -15.95
N LEU A 57 8.83 7.66 -15.98
CA LEU A 57 7.71 6.94 -16.59
C LEU A 57 7.65 7.11 -18.12
N GLY A 58 8.66 7.69 -18.75
CA GLY A 58 8.73 7.88 -20.20
C GLY A 58 7.76 8.94 -20.75
N MET A 59 7.24 9.83 -19.91
CA MET A 59 6.34 10.90 -20.35
C MET A 59 7.13 12.10 -20.88
N LYS A 60 6.67 12.68 -22.01
CA LYS A 60 7.25 13.91 -22.59
C LYS A 60 7.06 15.13 -21.69
N THR A 61 5.92 15.22 -21.01
CA THR A 61 5.55 16.33 -20.11
C THR A 61 5.01 15.77 -18.80
N HIS A 62 5.05 16.58 -17.74
CA HIS A 62 4.56 16.18 -16.40
C HIS A 62 3.05 16.36 -16.24
N THR A 63 2.41 17.12 -17.13
CA THR A 63 0.97 17.43 -17.09
C THR A 63 0.09 16.18 -17.03
N PRO A 64 0.33 15.11 -17.83
CA PRO A 64 -0.48 13.90 -17.73
C PRO A 64 -0.43 13.26 -16.33
N LEU A 65 0.77 13.18 -15.74
CA LEU A 65 0.95 12.64 -14.39
C LEU A 65 0.25 13.53 -13.36
N GLN A 66 0.39 14.85 -13.47
CA GLN A 66 -0.32 15.80 -12.59
C GLN A 66 -1.84 15.60 -12.62
N LEU A 67 -2.42 15.46 -13.83
CA LEU A 67 -3.86 15.25 -13.99
C LEU A 67 -4.34 13.91 -13.43
N MET A 68 -3.52 12.86 -13.55
CA MET A 68 -3.80 11.55 -12.94
C MET A 68 -3.82 11.63 -11.41
N LEU A 69 -2.78 12.23 -10.82
CA LEU A 69 -2.72 12.39 -9.36
C LEU A 69 -3.83 13.30 -8.84
N ALA A 70 -4.25 14.30 -9.60
CA ALA A 70 -5.35 15.20 -9.25
C ALA A 70 -6.75 14.58 -9.47
N SER A 71 -6.86 13.30 -9.82
CA SER A 71 -8.12 12.62 -10.18
C SER A 71 -8.89 13.29 -11.32
N LYS A 72 -8.24 14.16 -12.11
CA LYS A 72 -8.87 14.84 -13.26
C LYS A 72 -8.87 13.97 -14.51
N ARG A 73 -7.99 12.96 -14.55
CA ARG A 73 -7.92 11.98 -15.63
C ARG A 73 -7.72 10.58 -15.03
N PRO A 74 -8.45 9.55 -15.50
CA PRO A 74 -8.18 8.18 -15.09
C PRO A 74 -6.79 7.73 -15.52
N ILE A 75 -6.18 6.84 -14.75
CA ILE A 75 -4.84 6.32 -15.05
C ILE A 75 -4.91 5.35 -16.24
N PRO A 76 -4.16 5.58 -17.33
CA PRO A 76 -4.11 4.64 -18.44
C PRO A 76 -3.36 3.35 -18.06
N LYS A 77 -3.93 2.19 -18.40
CA LYS A 77 -3.37 0.87 -18.10
C LYS A 77 -1.92 0.68 -18.57
N LYS A 78 -1.54 1.31 -19.69
CA LYS A 78 -0.17 1.25 -20.22
C LYS A 78 0.91 1.72 -19.23
N TYR A 79 0.55 2.52 -18.22
CA TYR A 79 1.49 2.98 -17.21
C TYR A 79 1.59 2.06 -16.00
N ILE A 80 0.72 1.06 -15.85
CA ILE A 80 0.75 0.09 -14.73
C ILE A 80 2.14 -0.57 -14.58
N PRO A 81 2.73 -1.19 -15.61
CA PRO A 81 4.04 -1.82 -15.47
C PRO A 81 5.15 -0.80 -15.19
N LEU A 82 5.01 0.45 -15.66
CA LEU A 82 5.96 1.53 -15.39
C LEU A 82 5.87 2.00 -13.94
N PHE A 83 4.65 2.10 -13.38
CA PHE A 83 4.44 2.37 -11.97
C PHE A 83 4.98 1.23 -11.12
N GLY A 84 4.66 -0.03 -11.44
CA GLY A 84 5.18 -1.21 -10.76
C GLY A 84 6.70 -1.20 -10.65
N LYS A 85 7.39 -1.00 -11.78
CA LYS A 85 8.86 -0.85 -11.79
C LYS A 85 9.35 0.36 -10.99
N SER A 86 8.73 1.53 -11.13
CA SER A 86 9.20 2.73 -10.42
C SER A 86 9.01 2.66 -8.90
N LEU A 87 8.01 1.90 -8.45
CA LEU A 87 7.63 1.73 -7.05
C LEU A 87 8.22 0.46 -6.44
N ASN A 88 8.88 -0.38 -7.24
CA ASN A 88 9.38 -1.71 -6.86
C ASN A 88 8.27 -2.61 -6.29
N LEU A 89 7.12 -2.63 -6.98
CA LEU A 89 6.01 -3.52 -6.62
C LEU A 89 6.28 -4.95 -7.06
N SER A 90 5.87 -5.90 -6.23
CA SER A 90 5.72 -7.31 -6.60
C SER A 90 4.60 -7.51 -7.62
N ASP A 91 4.58 -8.67 -8.28
CA ASP A 91 3.58 -8.98 -9.31
C ASP A 91 2.15 -8.93 -8.75
N GLU A 92 1.95 -9.41 -7.51
CA GLU A 92 0.65 -9.37 -6.82
C GLU A 92 0.19 -7.93 -6.53
N GLU A 93 1.12 -7.06 -6.13
CA GLU A 93 0.83 -5.64 -5.90
C GLU A 93 0.54 -4.90 -7.21
N VAL A 94 1.22 -5.27 -8.31
CA VAL A 94 0.91 -4.74 -9.64
C VAL A 94 -0.49 -5.14 -10.10
N ILE A 95 -0.88 -6.40 -9.85
CA ILE A 95 -2.25 -6.88 -10.12
C ILE A 95 -3.25 -6.07 -9.29
N TYR A 96 -2.97 -5.84 -8.01
CA TYR A 96 -3.84 -5.04 -7.16
C TYR A 96 -3.97 -3.59 -7.65
N LEU A 97 -2.86 -2.97 -8.08
CA LEU A 97 -2.86 -1.64 -8.70
C LEU A 97 -3.74 -1.61 -9.96
N GLU A 98 -3.69 -2.65 -10.79
CA GLU A 98 -4.57 -2.77 -11.95
C GLU A 98 -6.05 -2.82 -11.55
N ILE A 99 -6.41 -3.64 -10.55
CA ILE A 99 -7.79 -3.76 -10.08
C ILE A 99 -8.29 -2.41 -9.55
N MET A 100 -7.47 -1.66 -8.80
CA MET A 100 -7.81 -0.30 -8.35
C MET A 100 -8.08 0.66 -9.51
N ILE A 101 -7.28 0.60 -10.57
CA ILE A 101 -7.45 1.42 -11.77
C ILE A 101 -8.70 1.03 -12.54
N ASP A 102 -9.01 -0.27 -12.63
CA ASP A 102 -10.24 -0.76 -13.25
C ASP A 102 -11.48 -0.31 -12.48
N HIS A 103 -11.44 -0.40 -11.15
CA HIS A 103 -12.48 0.15 -10.28
C HIS A 103 -12.69 1.65 -10.51
N GLN A 104 -11.62 2.44 -10.60
CA GLN A 104 -11.70 3.89 -10.89
C GLN A 104 -12.34 4.18 -12.26
N ARG A 105 -12.11 3.32 -13.25
CA ARG A 105 -12.57 3.52 -14.65
C ARG A 105 -13.96 2.97 -14.92
N ALA A 106 -14.46 2.08 -14.07
CA ALA A 106 -15.77 1.46 -14.21
C ALA A 106 -16.87 2.53 -14.23
N ARG A 107 -17.70 2.49 -15.29
CA ARG A 107 -18.84 3.42 -15.45
C ARG A 107 -20.11 2.85 -14.84
N ASN A 108 -20.26 1.53 -14.88
CA ASN A 108 -21.46 0.84 -14.42
C ASN A 108 -21.29 0.38 -12.98
N GLU A 109 -22.34 0.47 -12.17
CA GLU A 109 -22.33 0.01 -10.78
C GLU A 109 -21.99 -1.48 -10.65
N GLU A 110 -22.47 -2.31 -11.58
CA GLU A 110 -22.13 -3.74 -11.60
C GLU A 110 -20.62 -3.96 -11.83
N GLN A 111 -19.99 -3.16 -12.70
CA GLN A 111 -18.55 -3.24 -12.95
C GLN A 111 -17.76 -2.77 -11.74
N LYS A 112 -18.20 -1.69 -11.08
CA LYS A 112 -17.58 -1.21 -9.84
C LYS A 112 -17.66 -2.28 -8.76
N LYS A 113 -18.83 -2.90 -8.56
CA LYS A 113 -19.01 -3.99 -7.60
C LYS A 113 -18.06 -5.16 -7.88
N LYS A 114 -18.02 -5.66 -9.13
CA LYS A 114 -17.10 -6.74 -9.52
C LYS A 114 -15.63 -6.39 -9.25
N CYS A 115 -15.20 -5.16 -9.52
CA CYS A 115 -13.84 -4.74 -9.24
C CYS A 115 -13.58 -4.61 -7.73
N PHE A 116 -14.57 -4.13 -6.96
CA PHE A 116 -14.49 -4.04 -5.51
C PHE A 116 -14.38 -5.41 -4.86
N ASP A 117 -15.18 -6.39 -5.29
CA ASP A 117 -15.11 -7.76 -4.81
C ASP A 117 -13.72 -8.36 -5.09
N ARG A 118 -13.15 -8.12 -6.28
CA ARG A 118 -11.77 -8.51 -6.62
C ARG A 118 -10.72 -7.84 -5.72
N MET A 119 -10.90 -6.56 -5.35
CA MET A 119 -10.01 -5.89 -4.40
C MET A 119 -10.06 -6.56 -3.03
N GLN A 120 -11.25 -6.87 -2.52
CA GLN A 120 -11.39 -7.53 -1.21
C GLN A 120 -10.76 -8.92 -1.20
N ASN A 121 -10.98 -9.71 -2.27
CA ASN A 121 -10.36 -11.02 -2.39
C ASN A 121 -8.82 -10.92 -2.36
N ALA A 122 -8.24 -9.99 -3.13
CA ALA A 122 -6.79 -9.79 -3.14
C ALA A 122 -6.23 -9.35 -1.78
N ARG A 123 -6.97 -8.51 -1.02
CA ARG A 123 -6.61 -8.14 0.35
C ARG A 123 -6.64 -9.37 1.27
N ASN A 124 -7.73 -10.12 1.24
CA ASN A 124 -7.90 -11.29 2.09
C ASN A 124 -6.81 -12.35 1.84
N THR A 125 -6.47 -12.60 0.58
CA THR A 125 -5.37 -13.52 0.22
C THR A 125 -4.04 -13.07 0.84
N LYS A 126 -3.75 -11.77 0.85
CA LYS A 126 -2.55 -11.24 1.51
C LYS A 126 -2.59 -11.33 3.03
N LEU A 127 -3.76 -11.11 3.64
CA LEU A 127 -3.90 -11.24 5.09
C LEU A 127 -3.63 -12.68 5.56
N SER A 128 -4.17 -13.69 4.86
CA SER A 128 -3.94 -15.09 5.20
C SER A 128 -2.45 -15.50 5.07
N GLN A 129 -1.72 -14.94 4.12
CA GLN A 129 -0.28 -15.18 3.97
C GLN A 129 0.58 -14.54 5.07
N ASN A 130 0.05 -13.52 5.76
CA ASN A 130 0.76 -12.85 6.86
C ASN A 130 0.56 -13.56 8.21
N GLU A 131 -0.47 -14.40 8.34
CA GLU A 131 -0.76 -15.19 9.55
C GLU A 131 0.15 -16.43 9.66
N GLU A 132 0.67 -16.93 8.54
CA GLU A 132 1.56 -18.11 8.50
C GLU A 132 3.05 -17.79 8.80
N ALA A 133 3.41 -16.52 8.97
CA ALA A 133 4.81 -16.10 9.21
C ALA A 133 5.15 -15.82 10.69
N SER A 134 4.26 -16.16 11.64
CA SER A 134 4.47 -15.94 13.09
C SER A 134 4.52 -17.22 13.94
N GLU A 135 4.60 -18.41 13.35
CA GLU A 135 4.72 -19.66 14.10
C GLU A 135 5.93 -20.47 13.63
N GLU A 136 7.15 -20.08 14.03
CA GLU A 136 8.27 -21.03 14.17
C GLU A 136 9.35 -20.42 15.09
N GLU A 137 9.16 -20.63 16.39
CA GLU A 137 10.11 -21.01 17.45
C GLU A 137 9.23 -21.09 18.72
N ASN A 138 8.90 -22.22 19.35
CA ASN A 138 9.64 -23.46 19.53
C ASN A 138 8.70 -24.46 20.26
N THR A 139 8.41 -25.64 19.69
CA THR A 139 7.96 -26.83 20.43
C THR A 139 8.62 -28.07 19.79
N PRO A 140 8.86 -29.22 20.47
CA PRO A 140 8.35 -29.66 21.78
C PRO A 140 9.41 -30.34 22.70
N ASN A 141 9.14 -30.45 24.01
CA ASN A 141 9.54 -31.67 24.72
C ASN A 141 8.56 -32.00 25.85
N LEU A 142 7.73 -33.01 25.59
CA LEU A 142 7.00 -33.76 26.60
C LEU A 142 7.96 -34.85 27.09
N VAL A 143 8.20 -34.95 28.40
CA VAL A 143 8.25 -36.21 29.18
C VAL A 143 8.62 -35.95 30.65
N LEU A 144 7.60 -36.12 31.49
CA LEU A 144 7.51 -36.94 32.71
C LEU A 144 8.37 -36.67 33.97
N ILE A 145 7.59 -36.39 35.04
CA ILE A 145 7.63 -36.94 36.41
C ILE A 145 8.83 -36.56 37.28
N LYS A 146 8.55 -35.75 38.31
CA LYS A 146 8.79 -36.15 39.70
C LYS A 146 7.55 -35.83 40.54
N THR A 147 6.86 -36.90 40.91
CA THR A 147 6.13 -37.06 42.17
C THR A 147 6.89 -36.39 43.31
N GLU A 148 6.23 -35.57 44.13
CA GLU A 148 6.28 -35.64 45.60
C GLU A 148 4.97 -35.08 46.15
N GLU A 149 4.07 -36.00 46.51
CA GLU A 149 3.05 -35.75 47.51
C GLU A 149 3.77 -35.43 48.82
N SER A 150 3.64 -34.20 49.33
CA SER A 150 3.98 -33.89 50.72
C SER A 150 2.72 -33.47 51.45
N SER A 151 2.21 -34.45 52.19
CA SER A 151 1.24 -34.37 53.27
C SER A 151 1.41 -33.19 54.22
N ALA A 152 0.30 -32.50 54.52
CA ALA A 152 -0.07 -32.08 55.88
C ALA A 152 -1.52 -31.56 55.88
N ASN A 153 -2.49 -32.47 55.92
CA ASN A 153 -3.83 -32.14 56.40
C ASN A 153 -4.11 -33.03 57.62
N ILE A 154 -3.85 -32.47 58.80
CA ILE A 154 -4.32 -33.01 60.08
C ILE A 154 -5.30 -31.98 60.63
N TYR A 155 -6.58 -32.20 60.39
CA TYR A 155 -7.67 -31.73 61.24
C TYR A 155 -8.78 -32.79 61.22
N ASN A 156 -9.08 -33.27 62.44
CA ASN A 156 -10.03 -34.31 62.89
C ASN A 156 -9.61 -35.77 62.77
#